data_AF-A0A3D1R1G1-F1
#
_entry.id   AF-A0A3D1R1G1-F1
#
_cell.length_a   1.000
_cell.length_b   1.000
_cell.length_c   1.000
_cell.angle_alpha   90.00
_cell.angle_beta   90.00
_cell.angle_gamma   90.00
#
_symmetry.space_group_name_H-M   'P 1'
#
loop_
_entity.id
_entity.type
_entity.pdbx_description
1 polymer ?
#
loop_
_entity_poly.entity_id
_entity_poly.type
_entity_poly.pdbx_seq_one_letter_code
_entity_poly.pdbx_strand_id
1 'polypeptide(L)'
;AAKRAGVAEQVTVRCCPPERLAEEYEEADFGFVLREPIAVNRVACPTKLYEYLAYGVVPIVKLPEMGDFIDLGGRCLAYEDFASGKVPGSAELDEIRRANLRVFDRAHGLIEQGQEQLRALDRIDPAMDVAAHPGLFLTDLERCCLYPAAAW
;
A
#
# COMPACT_ATOMS: atom_id res chain seq x y z
N ALA A 1 27.43 11.94 0.32
CA ALA A 1 26.58 13.05 -0.15
C ALA A 1 25.82 13.72 1.01
N ALA A 2 25.06 12.98 1.83
CA ALA A 2 24.27 13.53 2.96
C ALA A 2 25.06 14.36 4.00
N LYS A 3 26.33 14.02 4.26
CA LYS A 3 27.22 14.78 5.16
C LYS A 3 27.57 16.20 4.66
N ARG A 4 27.40 16.51 3.37
CA ARG A 4 27.85 17.78 2.76
C ARG A 4 26.83 18.91 2.81
N ALA A 5 25.59 18.64 3.24
CA ALA A 5 24.51 19.64 3.28
C ALA A 5 23.97 19.92 4.69
N GLY A 6 24.60 19.42 5.76
CA GLY A 6 24.09 19.55 7.14
C GLY A 6 22.84 18.71 7.45
N VAL A 7 22.22 18.08 6.45
CA VAL A 7 20.99 17.28 6.57
C VAL A 7 21.15 16.08 7.50
N ALA A 8 22.35 15.50 7.62
CA ALA A 8 22.58 14.35 8.50
C ALA A 8 22.27 14.65 9.99
N GLU A 9 22.37 15.91 10.42
CA GLU A 9 22.04 16.34 11.79
C GLU A 9 20.53 16.59 11.99
N GLN A 10 19.76 16.60 10.90
CA GLN A 10 18.29 16.78 10.89
C GLN A 10 17.54 15.46 10.64
N VAL A 11 18.26 14.35 10.46
CA VAL A 11 17.67 13.03 10.26
C VAL A 11 17.72 12.27 11.58
N THR A 12 16.54 11.92 12.08
CA THR A 12 16.44 11.03 13.24
C THR A 12 16.01 9.64 12.78
N VAL A 13 16.70 8.62 13.26
CA VAL A 13 16.34 7.21 13.01
C VAL A 13 15.81 6.63 14.31
N ARG A 14 14.59 6.11 14.28
CA ARG A 14 13.91 5.53 15.45
C ARG A 14 13.19 4.26 15.05
N CYS A 15 12.94 3.40 16.03
CA CYS A 15 11.96 2.33 15.93
C CYS A 15 10.71 2.78 16.68
N CYS A 16 9.55 2.71 16.02
CA CYS A 16 8.26 3.03 16.62
C CYS A 16 7.41 1.75 16.68
N PRO A 17 6.84 1.39 17.84
CA PRO A 17 5.92 0.27 17.93
C PRO A 17 4.57 0.62 17.27
N PRO A 18 3.83 -0.36 16.73
CA PRO A 18 2.60 -0.11 15.96
C PRO A 18 1.56 0.77 16.68
N GLU A 19 1.47 0.66 18.00
CA GLU A 19 0.49 1.36 18.83
C GLU A 19 0.74 2.88 18.88
N ARG A 20 1.96 3.32 18.57
CA ARG A 20 2.35 4.74 18.55
C ARG A 20 2.51 5.32 17.15
N LEU A 21 2.27 4.54 16.10
CA LEU A 21 2.38 5.03 14.72
C LEU A 21 1.43 6.18 14.42
N ALA A 22 0.24 6.18 15.03
CA ALA A 22 -0.73 7.26 14.89
C ALA A 22 -0.12 8.62 15.27
N GLU A 23 0.51 8.69 16.45
CA GLU A 23 1.14 9.92 16.96
C GLU A 23 2.24 10.42 16.02
N GLU A 24 3.08 9.52 15.50
CA GLU A 24 4.16 9.88 14.57
C GLU A 24 3.63 10.38 13.21
N TYR A 25 2.49 9.86 12.75
CA TYR A 25 1.88 10.30 11.50
C TYR A 25 1.13 11.62 11.62
N GLU A 26 0.50 11.89 12.76
CA GLU A 26 -0.19 13.17 13.00
C GLU A 26 0.79 14.37 12.98
N GLU A 27 2.05 14.15 13.32
CA GLU A 27 3.10 15.18 13.25
C GLU A 27 3.73 15.33 11.85
N ALA A 28 3.38 14.46 10.88
CA ALA A 28 4.03 14.40 9.58
C ALA A 28 3.15 14.99 8.45
N ASP A 29 3.66 15.97 7.72
CA ASP A 29 2.98 16.47 6.51
C ASP A 29 3.10 15.52 5.32
N PHE A 30 4.24 14.84 5.21
CA PHE A 30 4.59 14.02 4.05
C PHE A 30 5.16 12.66 4.45
N GLY A 31 4.90 11.66 3.60
CA GLY A 31 5.37 10.28 3.79
C GLY A 31 5.98 9.73 2.50
N PHE A 32 7.19 9.18 2.58
CA PHE A 32 7.90 8.67 1.41
C PHE A 32 7.50 7.23 1.05
N VAL A 33 7.15 7.01 -0.22
CA VAL A 33 6.96 5.68 -0.83
C VAL A 33 7.84 5.55 -2.07
N LEU A 34 9.12 5.26 -1.85
CA LEU A 34 10.17 5.30 -2.87
C LEU A 34 10.39 3.92 -3.52
N ARG A 35 9.34 3.34 -4.09
CA ARG A 35 9.41 2.03 -4.77
C ARG A 35 9.97 2.16 -6.18
N GLU A 36 10.80 1.19 -6.58
CA GLU A 36 11.32 1.08 -7.94
C GLU A 36 10.24 0.51 -8.90
N PRO A 37 10.27 0.87 -10.20
CA PRO A 37 9.23 0.57 -11.18
C PRO A 37 9.28 -0.88 -11.71
N ILE A 38 9.34 -1.86 -10.82
CA ILE A 38 9.29 -3.30 -11.16
C ILE A 38 7.85 -3.81 -11.18
N ALA A 39 7.60 -4.92 -11.89
CA ALA A 39 6.26 -5.48 -12.09
C ALA A 39 5.48 -5.69 -10.77
N VAL A 40 6.12 -6.26 -9.74
CA VAL A 40 5.50 -6.51 -8.44
C VAL A 40 5.06 -5.22 -7.74
N ASN A 41 5.84 -4.15 -7.87
CA ASN A 41 5.51 -2.87 -7.23
C ASN A 41 4.37 -2.13 -7.91
N ARG A 42 4.09 -2.41 -9.19
CA ARG A 42 2.94 -1.85 -9.91
C ARG A 42 1.62 -2.43 -9.42
N VAL A 43 1.63 -3.71 -9.04
CA VAL A 43 0.41 -4.40 -8.58
C VAL A 43 0.24 -4.38 -7.06
N ALA A 44 1.32 -4.19 -6.30
CA ALA A 44 1.26 -4.21 -4.84
C ALA A 44 0.98 -2.82 -4.25
N CYS A 45 -0.08 -2.71 -3.46
CA CYS A 45 -0.32 -1.54 -2.61
C CYS A 45 0.45 -1.67 -1.27
N PRO A 46 1.46 -0.81 -0.98
CA PRO A 46 2.20 -0.87 0.28
C PRO A 46 1.33 -0.46 1.48
N THR A 47 1.42 -1.19 2.59
CA THR A 47 0.68 -0.88 3.84
C THR A 47 0.88 0.57 4.30
N LYS A 48 2.10 1.09 4.18
CA LYS A 48 2.46 2.47 4.53
C LYS A 48 1.69 3.53 3.75
N LEU A 49 1.37 3.27 2.49
CA LEU A 49 0.58 4.21 1.71
C LEU A 49 -0.81 4.37 2.32
N TYR A 50 -1.44 3.26 2.70
CA TYR A 50 -2.78 3.26 3.28
C TYR A 50 -2.81 3.89 4.68
N GLU A 51 -1.78 3.62 5.50
CA GLU A 51 -1.55 4.31 6.77
C GLU A 51 -1.49 5.83 6.54
N TYR A 52 -0.72 6.30 5.55
CA TYR A 52 -0.62 7.74 5.26
C TYR A 52 -1.97 8.37 4.91
N LEU A 53 -2.81 7.69 4.11
CA LEU A 53 -4.14 8.22 3.77
C LEU A 53 -5.02 8.35 5.01
N ALA A 54 -4.96 7.37 5.92
CA ALA A 54 -5.76 7.34 7.14
C ALA A 54 -5.42 8.50 8.09
N TYR A 55 -4.14 8.87 8.17
CA TYR A 55 -3.65 9.93 9.07
C TYR A 55 -3.43 11.28 8.38
N GLY A 56 -3.83 11.43 7.11
CA GLY A 56 -3.72 12.71 6.39
C GLY A 56 -2.28 13.09 5.99
N VAL A 57 -1.36 12.14 5.99
CA VAL A 57 0.01 12.30 5.50
C VAL A 57 0.00 12.27 3.96
N VAL A 58 0.61 13.26 3.32
CA VAL A 58 0.64 13.33 1.85
C VAL A 58 1.75 12.44 1.28
N PRO A 59 1.43 11.43 0.45
CA PRO A 59 2.44 10.52 -0.08
C PRO A 59 3.34 11.21 -1.11
N ILE A 60 4.66 11.06 -0.96
CA ILE A 60 5.66 11.38 -1.96
C ILE A 60 6.14 10.07 -2.60
N VAL A 61 5.94 9.93 -3.91
CA VAL A 61 6.13 8.65 -4.61
C VAL A 61 7.09 8.78 -5.79
N LYS A 62 7.86 7.72 -6.05
CA LYS A 62 8.59 7.56 -7.32
C LYS A 62 7.72 6.94 -8.42
N LEU A 63 6.81 6.06 -8.02
CA LEU A 63 5.92 5.33 -8.90
C LEU A 63 4.48 5.61 -8.46
N PRO A 64 3.72 6.44 -9.19
CA PRO A 64 2.32 6.71 -8.85
C PRO A 64 1.41 5.48 -9.02
N GLU A 65 1.69 4.66 -10.03
CA GLU A 65 0.90 3.47 -10.42
C GLU A 65 1.13 2.27 -9.48
N MET A 66 0.86 2.42 -8.18
CA MET A 66 1.00 1.36 -7.18
C MET A 66 -0.37 0.83 -6.75
N GLY A 67 -0.67 -0.42 -7.12
CA GLY A 67 -1.97 -1.03 -6.83
C GLY A 67 -3.11 -0.17 -7.37
N ASP A 68 -4.25 -0.17 -6.66
CA ASP A 68 -5.45 0.55 -7.09
C ASP A 68 -5.48 2.03 -6.65
N PHE A 69 -4.38 2.56 -6.11
CA PHE A 69 -4.37 3.88 -5.46
C PHE A 69 -4.83 5.00 -6.39
N ILE A 70 -4.24 5.09 -7.58
CA ILE A 70 -4.59 6.10 -8.58
C ILE A 70 -5.97 5.83 -9.18
N ASP A 71 -6.31 4.56 -9.41
CA ASP A 71 -7.60 4.16 -9.98
C ASP A 71 -8.77 4.51 -9.07
N LEU A 72 -8.56 4.45 -7.75
CA LEU A 72 -9.50 4.94 -6.76
C LEU A 72 -9.53 6.47 -6.68
N GLY A 73 -8.65 7.21 -7.36
CA GLY A 73 -8.59 8.67 -7.36
C GLY A 73 -7.67 9.24 -6.30
N GLY A 74 -6.67 8.47 -5.87
CA GLY A 74 -5.61 8.90 -4.97
C GLY A 74 -4.76 10.01 -5.57
N ARG A 75 -4.23 10.85 -4.69
CA ARG A 75 -3.35 11.97 -5.06
C ARG A 75 -2.06 11.90 -4.27
N CYS A 76 -0.95 12.10 -4.96
CA CYS A 76 0.39 12.05 -4.40
C CYS A 76 1.27 13.11 -5.07
N LEU A 77 2.41 13.37 -4.45
CA LEU A 77 3.45 14.22 -5.02
C LEU A 77 4.53 13.34 -5.65
N ALA A 78 4.96 13.68 -6.87
CA ALA A 78 6.10 13.03 -7.48
C ALA A 78 7.38 13.38 -6.70
N TYR A 79 8.24 12.38 -6.47
CA TYR A 79 9.52 12.56 -5.78
C TYR A 79 10.38 13.63 -6.45
N GLU A 80 10.40 13.65 -7.78
CA GLU A 80 11.17 14.58 -8.59
C GLU A 80 10.69 16.03 -8.39
N ASP A 81 9.38 16.24 -8.33
CA ASP A 81 8.80 17.56 -8.09
C ASP A 81 9.11 18.04 -6.67
N PHE A 82 8.94 17.18 -5.66
CA PHE A 82 9.31 17.49 -4.27
C PHE A 82 10.80 17.82 -4.15
N ALA A 83 11.68 17.00 -4.75
CA ALA A 83 13.12 17.20 -4.72
C ALA A 83 13.55 18.50 -5.44
N SER A 84 12.77 18.97 -6.41
CA SER A 84 12.96 20.26 -7.07
C SER A 84 12.39 21.47 -6.31
N GLY A 85 11.79 21.25 -5.14
CA GLY A 85 11.18 22.29 -4.29
C GLY A 85 9.77 22.68 -4.70
N LYS A 86 9.13 21.95 -5.62
CA LYS A 86 7.72 22.16 -5.97
C LYS A 86 6.82 21.47 -4.95
N VAL A 87 6.59 22.17 -3.84
CA VAL A 87 5.71 21.70 -2.78
C VAL A 87 4.38 22.47 -2.86
N PRO A 88 3.23 21.76 -2.89
CA PRO A 88 1.92 22.40 -2.87
C PRO A 88 1.73 23.33 -1.67
N GLY A 89 0.91 24.37 -1.85
CA GLY A 89 0.48 25.22 -0.74
C GLY A 89 -0.50 24.53 0.20
N SER A 90 -0.73 25.09 1.38
CA SER A 90 -1.61 24.50 2.41
C SER A 90 -3.01 24.14 1.88
N ALA A 91 -3.65 25.03 1.10
CA ALA A 91 -5.00 24.77 0.57
C ALA A 91 -5.02 23.55 -0.39
N GLU A 92 -3.97 23.40 -1.20
CA GLU A 92 -3.83 22.27 -2.13
C GLU A 92 -3.51 20.98 -1.38
N LEU A 93 -2.67 21.03 -0.33
CA LEU A 93 -2.42 19.89 0.56
C LEU A 93 -3.73 19.41 1.21
N ASP A 94 -4.60 20.32 1.65
CA ASP A 94 -5.89 19.97 2.24
C ASP A 94 -6.86 19.36 1.23
N GLU A 95 -6.78 19.75 -0.04
CA GLU A 95 -7.50 19.07 -1.13
C GLU A 95 -6.98 17.65 -1.36
N ILE A 96 -5.65 17.47 -1.38
CA ILE A 96 -5.02 16.15 -1.52
C ILE A 96 -5.43 15.24 -0.35
N ARG A 97 -5.32 15.72 0.88
CA ARG A 97 -5.72 14.98 2.10
C ARG A 97 -7.18 14.55 2.05
N ARG A 98 -8.10 15.47 1.69
CA ARG A 98 -9.53 15.14 1.54
C ARG A 98 -9.78 14.12 0.43
N ALA A 99 -9.07 14.19 -0.70
CA ALA A 99 -9.18 13.20 -1.76
C ALA A 99 -8.69 11.82 -1.29
N ASN A 100 -7.56 11.79 -0.59
CA ASN A 100 -6.94 10.59 -0.08
C ASN A 100 -7.77 9.91 1.01
N LEU A 101 -8.38 10.66 1.91
CA LEU A 101 -9.31 10.11 2.90
C LEU A 101 -10.50 9.41 2.22
N ARG A 102 -11.07 10.01 1.16
CA ARG A 102 -12.13 9.35 0.36
C ARG A 102 -11.65 8.08 -0.34
N VAL A 103 -10.37 7.97 -0.69
CA VAL A 103 -9.79 6.72 -1.22
C VAL A 103 -9.70 5.68 -0.13
N PHE A 104 -9.22 6.06 1.06
CA PHE A 104 -9.17 5.20 2.23
C PHE A 104 -10.55 4.62 2.57
N ASP A 105 -11.60 5.45 2.61
CA ASP A 105 -12.96 4.99 2.91
C ASP A 105 -13.47 4.00 1.85
N ARG A 106 -13.20 4.28 0.57
CA ARG A 106 -13.63 3.42 -0.54
C ARG A 106 -12.97 2.06 -0.52
N ALA A 107 -11.65 2.00 -0.38
CA ALA A 107 -10.99 0.70 -0.35
C ALA A 107 -11.26 -0.05 0.97
N HIS A 108 -11.57 0.65 2.08
CA HIS A 108 -12.12 -0.01 3.27
C HIS A 108 -13.46 -0.68 2.98
N GLY A 109 -14.39 0.03 2.32
CA GLY A 109 -15.67 -0.55 1.91
C GLY A 109 -15.54 -1.72 0.93
N LEU A 110 -14.57 -1.68 0.01
CA LEU A 110 -14.26 -2.82 -0.88
C LEU A 110 -13.77 -4.04 -0.09
N ILE A 111 -12.95 -3.83 0.94
CA ILE A 111 -12.48 -4.91 1.82
C ILE A 111 -13.65 -5.51 2.60
N GLU A 112 -14.51 -4.69 3.19
CA GLU A 112 -15.70 -5.16 3.92
C GLU A 112 -16.63 -5.97 3.01
N GLN A 113 -16.95 -5.44 1.83
CA GLN A 113 -17.76 -6.13 0.83
C GLN A 113 -17.12 -7.47 0.41
N GLY A 114 -15.80 -7.47 0.15
CA GLY A 114 -15.08 -8.69 -0.20
C GLY A 114 -15.11 -9.73 0.92
N GLN A 115 -14.98 -9.30 2.18
CA GLN A 115 -15.11 -10.19 3.33
C GLN A 115 -16.51 -10.77 3.47
N GLU A 116 -17.56 -9.98 3.24
CA GLU A 116 -18.94 -10.47 3.24
C GLU A 116 -19.18 -11.49 2.13
N GLN A 117 -18.70 -11.20 0.91
CA GLN A 117 -18.77 -12.13 -0.21
C GLN A 117 -18.06 -13.44 0.11
N LEU A 118 -16.85 -13.40 0.66
CA LEU A 118 -16.10 -14.58 1.07
C LEU A 118 -16.81 -15.39 2.17
N ARG A 119 -17.43 -14.71 3.15
CA ARG A 119 -18.23 -15.38 4.19
C ARG A 119 -19.51 -16.00 3.63
N ALA A 120 -20.11 -15.37 2.63
CA ALA A 120 -21.32 -15.84 1.96
C ALA A 120 -21.09 -17.00 1.00
N LEU A 121 -19.83 -17.29 0.62
CA LEU A 121 -19.44 -18.50 -0.12
C LEU A 121 -19.52 -19.77 0.77
N ASP A 122 -20.56 -19.86 1.60
CA ASP A 122 -20.75 -20.87 2.62
C ASP A 122 -20.53 -22.28 2.05
N ARG A 123 -19.52 -22.96 2.62
CA ARG A 123 -19.02 -24.33 2.36
C ARG A 123 -18.33 -24.55 1.01
N ILE A 124 -17.02 -24.78 1.08
CA ILE A 124 -16.41 -25.85 0.27
C ILE A 124 -17.32 -27.06 0.44
N ASP A 125 -17.98 -27.50 -0.62
CA ASP A 125 -18.82 -28.68 -0.58
C ASP A 125 -18.01 -29.81 0.07
N PRO A 126 -18.43 -30.39 1.21
CA PRO A 126 -17.72 -31.54 1.76
C PRO A 126 -17.74 -32.75 0.82
N ALA A 127 -18.61 -32.74 -0.20
CA ALA A 127 -18.62 -33.67 -1.34
C ALA A 127 -17.83 -33.16 -2.55
N MET A 128 -17.10 -32.04 -2.45
CA MET A 128 -16.16 -31.59 -3.48
C MET A 128 -15.17 -32.72 -3.72
N ASP A 129 -15.28 -33.35 -4.89
CA ASP A 129 -14.56 -34.58 -5.19
C ASP A 129 -13.06 -34.31 -5.17
N VAL A 130 -12.41 -34.77 -4.10
CA VAL A 130 -10.96 -34.70 -3.90
C VAL A 130 -10.24 -35.37 -5.07
N ALA A 131 -10.85 -36.35 -5.74
CA ALA A 131 -10.31 -37.01 -6.91
C ALA A 131 -10.40 -36.13 -8.18
N ALA A 132 -11.38 -35.22 -8.28
CA ALA A 132 -11.52 -34.29 -9.40
C ALA A 132 -10.55 -33.10 -9.30
N HIS A 133 -10.18 -32.69 -8.08
CA HIS A 133 -9.31 -31.53 -7.84
C HIS A 133 -8.21 -31.79 -6.80
N PRO A 134 -7.29 -32.74 -7.04
CA PRO A 134 -6.26 -33.13 -6.06
C PRO A 134 -5.32 -31.98 -5.67
N GLY A 135 -5.15 -30.98 -6.54
CA GLY A 135 -4.30 -29.80 -6.28
C GLY A 135 -4.83 -28.83 -5.22
N LEU A 136 -6.13 -28.84 -4.93
CA LEU A 136 -6.73 -27.94 -3.92
C LEU A 136 -6.49 -28.42 -2.49
N PHE A 137 -6.18 -29.71 -2.30
CA PHE A 137 -6.01 -30.35 -1.00
C PHE A 137 -4.55 -30.59 -0.62
N LEU A 138 -3.63 -30.07 -1.44
CA LEU A 138 -2.21 -30.05 -1.12
C LEU A 138 -1.96 -29.12 0.07
N THR A 139 -1.06 -29.55 0.96
CA THR A 139 -0.49 -28.67 1.99
C THR A 139 0.21 -27.47 1.36
N ASP A 140 0.42 -26.40 2.13
CA ASP A 140 1.15 -25.22 1.65
C ASP A 140 2.54 -25.59 1.09
N LEU A 141 3.18 -26.60 1.69
CA LEU A 141 4.46 -27.13 1.24
C LEU A 141 4.33 -27.83 -0.12
N GLU A 142 3.33 -28.70 -0.28
CA GLU A 142 3.08 -29.45 -1.52
C GLU A 142 2.65 -28.55 -2.68
N ARG A 143 1.88 -27.48 -2.42
CA ARG A 143 1.57 -26.45 -3.43
C ARG A 143 2.83 -25.74 -3.91
N CYS A 144 3.73 -25.37 -3.00
CA CYS A 144 4.99 -24.73 -3.35
C CYS A 144 5.92 -25.65 -4.16
N CYS A 145 5.78 -26.98 -4.02
CA CYS A 145 6.58 -27.95 -4.78
C CYS A 145 6.02 -28.27 -6.17
N LEU A 146 4.74 -27.98 -6.44
CA LEU A 146 4.10 -28.23 -7.74
C LEU A 146 4.16 -27.02 -8.70
N TYR A 147 4.34 -25.81 -8.15
CA TYR A 147 4.77 -24.64 -8.91
C TYR A 147 6.31 -24.54 -8.81
N PRO A 148 7.11 -25.13 -9.74
CA PRO A 148 6.94 -25.06 -11.20
C PRO A 148 7.37 -26.32 -12.00
N ALA A 149 6.50 -26.85 -12.88
CA ALA A 149 6.93 -27.68 -14.01
C ALA A 149 6.12 -27.47 -15.30
N ALA A 150 5.34 -26.38 -15.40
CA ALA A 150 4.69 -25.98 -16.63
C ALA A 150 5.30 -24.65 -17.14
N ALA A 151 6.36 -24.82 -17.93
CA ALA A 151 6.79 -24.02 -19.08
C ALA A 151 6.93 -22.49 -18.91
N TRP A 152 8.20 -22.06 -18.85
CA TRP A 152 8.72 -21.05 -19.78
C TRP A 152 9.16 -21.76 -21.07
#